data_AF-A0A920F161-F1
#
_entry.id   AF-A0A920F161-F1
#
_cell.length_a   1.000
_cell.length_b   1.000
_cell.length_c   1.000
_cell.angle_alpha   90.00
_cell.angle_beta   90.00
_cell.angle_gamma   90.00
#
_symmetry.space_group_name_H-M   'P 1'
#
loop_
_entity.id
_entity.type
_entity.pdbx_description
1 polymer ?
#
loop_
_entity_poly.entity_id
_entity_poly.type
_entity_poly.pdbx_seq_one_letter_code
_entity_poly.pdbx_strand_id
1 'polypeptide(L)'
;MAFSNLTKEELSERNLGVDMPILLQFLPGTVSTSDAGAGIGYTGIRVRGSDATRINVSINGIPYNDAESQGTFWVNLPDFGSSVGLFSCKEVLELR
;
A
#
# COMPACT_ATOMS: atom_id res chain seq x y z
N MET A 1 -4.88 -14.05 -13.65
CA MET A 1 -4.58 -13.44 -12.34
C MET A 1 -4.16 -12.01 -12.59
N ALA A 2 -4.83 -11.04 -11.96
CA ALA A 2 -4.44 -9.64 -12.09
C ALA A 2 -3.29 -9.36 -11.10
N PHE A 3 -2.15 -8.92 -11.61
CA PHE A 3 -1.05 -8.40 -10.82
C PHE A 3 -0.69 -7.02 -11.36
N SER A 4 -0.40 -6.09 -10.46
CA SER A 4 0.07 -4.75 -10.81
C SER A 4 1.41 -4.55 -10.16
N ASN A 5 2.42 -4.35 -10.99
CA ASN A 5 3.77 -4.03 -10.55
C ASN A 5 4.03 -2.55 -10.80
N LEU A 6 4.66 -1.89 -9.84
CA LEU A 6 5.15 -0.52 -9.98
C LEU A 6 6.65 -0.52 -9.73
N THR A 7 7.41 0.04 -10.66
CA THR A 7 8.86 0.17 -10.51
C THR A 7 9.22 1.39 -9.67
N LYS A 8 10.48 1.45 -9.23
CA LYS A 8 11.01 2.60 -8.48
C LYS A 8 10.85 3.91 -9.24
N GLU A 9 11.03 3.90 -10.56
CA GLU A 9 10.90 5.09 -11.41
C GLU A 9 9.47 5.63 -11.37
N GLU A 10 8.47 4.76 -11.53
CA GLU A 10 7.05 5.12 -11.48
C GLU A 10 6.62 5.63 -10.09
N LEU A 11 7.19 5.05 -9.03
CA LEU A 11 6.95 5.52 -7.66
C LEU A 11 7.63 6.87 -7.42
N SER A 12 8.87 7.05 -7.88
CA SER A 12 9.66 8.26 -7.67
C SER A 12 9.08 9.49 -8.37
N GLU A 13 8.48 9.33 -9.55
CA GLU A 13 7.82 10.45 -10.25
C GLU A 13 6.67 11.06 -9.46
N ARG A 14 6.05 10.26 -8.60
CA ARG A 14 4.86 10.64 -7.82
C ARG A 14 5.16 10.80 -6.35
N ASN A 15 6.38 10.47 -5.93
CA ASN A 15 6.77 10.54 -4.54
C ASN A 15 7.14 11.97 -4.13
N LEU A 16 6.18 12.65 -3.52
CA LEU A 16 6.33 13.97 -2.94
C LEU A 16 6.60 13.91 -1.42
N GLY A 17 7.12 12.79 -0.92
CA GLY A 17 7.26 12.53 0.52
C GLY A 17 5.94 12.11 1.18
N VAL A 18 5.04 11.53 0.39
CA VAL A 18 3.72 11.06 0.83
C VAL A 18 3.76 9.57 1.17
N ASP A 19 2.76 9.09 1.91
CA ASP A 19 2.70 7.68 2.27
C ASP A 19 2.34 6.79 1.07
N MET A 20 2.71 5.51 1.17
CA MET A 20 2.42 4.50 0.15
C MET A 20 0.96 4.45 -0.32
N PRO A 21 -0.08 4.52 0.54
CA PRO A 21 -1.46 4.52 0.06
C PRO A 21 -1.72 5.62 -0.96
N ILE A 22 -1.20 6.82 -0.76
CA ILE A 22 -1.41 7.94 -1.67
C ILE A 22 -0.73 7.69 -3.02
N LEU A 23 0.47 7.10 -3.03
CA LEU A 23 1.15 6.71 -4.27
C LEU A 23 0.38 5.66 -5.06
N LEU A 24 -0.28 4.73 -4.35
CA LEU A 24 -1.02 3.62 -4.93
C LEU A 24 -2.44 3.97 -5.38
N GLN A 25 -2.93 5.18 -5.09
CA GLN A 25 -4.30 5.59 -5.44
C GLN A 25 -4.56 5.59 -6.97
N PHE A 26 -3.49 5.64 -7.77
CA PHE A 26 -3.57 5.61 -9.23
C PHE A 26 -3.71 4.19 -9.79
N LEU A 27 -3.54 3.16 -8.95
CA LEU A 27 -3.76 1.78 -9.37
C LEU A 27 -5.27 1.50 -9.48
N PRO A 28 -5.70 0.76 -10.52
CA PRO A 28 -7.11 0.43 -10.70
C PRO A 28 -7.62 -0.45 -9.55
N GLY A 29 -8.70 -0.01 -8.92
CA GLY A 29 -9.30 -0.71 -7.79
C GLY A 29 -8.64 -0.41 -6.44
N THR A 30 -7.71 0.53 -6.36
CA THR A 30 -7.20 1.03 -5.09
C THR A 30 -7.92 2.32 -4.71
N VAL A 31 -8.32 2.43 -3.45
CA VAL A 31 -8.88 3.65 -2.86
C VAL A 31 -8.06 3.99 -1.62
N SER A 32 -7.58 5.21 -1.57
CA SER A 32 -6.71 5.67 -0.49
C SER A 32 -7.42 6.74 0.32
N THR A 33 -7.22 6.70 1.63
CA THR A 33 -7.82 7.65 2.58
C THR A 33 -6.71 8.30 3.39
N SER A 34 -6.86 9.57 3.73
CA SER A 34 -5.93 10.31 4.60
C SER A 34 -6.75 11.07 5.62
N ASP A 35 -6.61 10.74 6.90
CA ASP A 35 -7.39 11.38 7.97
C ASP A 35 -7.11 12.89 8.07
N ALA A 36 -5.82 13.26 7.98
CA ALA A 36 -5.39 14.65 8.01
C ALA A 36 -5.50 15.39 6.67
N GLY A 37 -5.95 14.74 5.59
CA GLY A 37 -5.97 15.29 4.22
C GLY A 37 -4.61 15.61 3.58
N ALA A 38 -3.51 15.55 4.33
CA ALA A 38 -2.16 15.87 3.87
C ALA A 38 -1.45 14.71 3.13
N GLY A 39 -2.01 13.48 3.16
CA GLY A 39 -1.40 12.32 2.52
C GLY A 39 -0.18 11.76 3.24
N ILE A 40 0.02 12.14 4.50
CA ILE A 40 1.11 11.70 5.38
C ILE A 40 0.51 11.33 6.74
N GLY A 41 0.99 10.24 7.33
CA GLY A 41 0.62 9.79 8.67
C GLY A 41 -0.55 8.79 8.66
N TYR A 42 -1.72 9.22 9.11
CA TYR A 42 -2.93 8.38 9.21
C TYR A 42 -3.56 8.16 7.84
N THR A 43 -2.82 7.49 6.97
CA THR A 43 -3.27 7.05 5.66
C THR A 43 -3.72 5.60 5.71
N GLY A 44 -4.69 5.27 4.88
CA GLY A 44 -5.29 3.95 4.76
C GLY A 44 -5.46 3.59 3.29
N ILE A 45 -5.48 2.29 3.02
CA ILE A 45 -5.68 1.75 1.68
C ILE A 45 -6.82 0.74 1.70
N ARG A 46 -7.64 0.78 0.66
CA ARG A 46 -8.64 -0.23 0.34
C ARG A 46 -8.40 -0.73 -1.06
N VAL A 47 -8.41 -2.05 -1.23
CA VAL A 47 -8.21 -2.68 -2.54
C VAL A 47 -9.49 -3.43 -2.89
N ARG A 48 -10.16 -2.97 -3.94
CA ARG A 48 -11.43 -3.50 -4.47
C ARG A 48 -12.52 -3.65 -3.40
N GLY A 49 -12.60 -2.68 -2.49
CA GLY A 49 -13.56 -2.67 -1.39
C GLY A 49 -13.12 -3.48 -0.16
N SER A 50 -12.00 -4.19 -0.21
CA SER A 50 -11.40 -4.82 0.96
C SER A 50 -10.71 -3.78 1.82
N ASP A 51 -10.94 -3.86 3.12
CA ASP A 51 -10.30 -3.04 4.13
C ASP A 51 -8.91 -3.57 4.51
N ALA A 52 -8.14 -2.78 5.25
CA ALA A 52 -6.76 -3.09 5.59
C ALA A 52 -6.61 -4.42 6.36
N THR A 53 -7.62 -4.87 7.11
CA THR A 53 -7.59 -6.14 7.86
C THR A 53 -7.64 -7.37 6.95
N ARG A 54 -8.09 -7.21 5.71
CA ARG A 54 -8.19 -8.28 4.70
C ARG A 54 -7.09 -8.20 3.64
N ILE A 55 -6.16 -7.25 3.79
CA ILE A 55 -5.05 -7.05 2.86
C ILE A 55 -3.77 -7.42 3.59
N ASN A 56 -3.08 -8.43 3.07
CA ASN A 56 -1.77 -8.79 3.56
C ASN A 56 -0.71 -7.89 2.91
N VAL A 57 0.05 -7.19 3.74
CA VAL A 57 1.16 -6.33 3.36
C VAL A 57 2.43 -6.98 3.85
N SER A 58 3.32 -7.28 2.91
CA SER A 58 4.63 -7.86 3.20
C SER A 58 5.74 -6.98 2.64
N ILE A 59 6.82 -6.82 3.42
CA ILE A 59 8.04 -6.14 3.00
C ILE A 59 9.13 -7.20 2.87
N ASN A 60 9.66 -7.39 1.66
CA ASN A 60 10.70 -8.39 1.38
C ASN A 60 10.34 -9.82 1.85
N GLY A 61 9.05 -10.19 1.78
CA GLY A 61 8.55 -11.50 2.20
C GLY A 61 8.23 -11.62 3.70
N ILE A 62 8.48 -10.58 4.50
CA ILE A 62 8.13 -10.54 5.92
C ILE A 62 6.77 -9.84 6.07
N PRO A 63 5.77 -10.44 6.74
CA PRO A 63 4.49 -9.79 6.96
C PRO A 63 4.68 -8.56 7.86
N TYR A 64 4.08 -7.44 7.45
CA TYR A 64 4.12 -6.17 8.18
C TYR A 64 2.79 -5.86 8.88
N ASN A 65 1.71 -6.56 8.55
CA ASN A 65 0.45 -6.41 9.28
C ASN A 65 0.66 -6.63 10.78
N ASP A 66 0.01 -5.78 11.56
CA ASP A 66 0.01 -5.91 13.01
C ASP A 66 -0.71 -7.18 13.45
N ALA A 67 -0.12 -7.92 14.39
CA ALA A 67 -0.60 -9.24 14.78
C ALA A 67 -1.94 -9.21 15.54
N GLU A 68 -2.24 -8.10 16.22
CA GLU A 68 -3.46 -7.93 17.00
C GLU A 68 -4.61 -7.42 16.13
N SER A 69 -4.36 -6.36 15.37
CA SER A 69 -5.39 -5.66 14.60
C SER A 69 -5.52 -6.15 13.15
N GLN A 70 -4.57 -6.93 12.64
CA GLN A 70 -4.41 -7.30 11.22
C GLN A 70 -4.22 -6.08 10.29
N GLY A 71 -4.19 -4.86 10.83
CA GLY A 71 -4.10 -3.63 10.07
C GLY A 71 -2.67 -3.32 9.62
N THR A 72 -2.55 -2.42 8.65
CA THR A 72 -1.28 -1.82 8.25
C THR A 72 -1.27 -0.35 8.64
N PHE A 73 -0.27 0.05 9.42
CA PHE A 73 -0.11 1.42 9.89
C PHE A 73 1.01 2.12 9.12
N TRP A 74 0.62 2.91 8.12
CA TRP A 74 1.54 3.62 7.22
C TRP A 74 2.22 4.82 7.89
N VAL A 75 1.65 5.37 8.96
CA VAL A 75 2.25 6.42 9.80
C VAL A 75 3.64 6.07 10.32
N ASN A 76 3.92 4.78 10.51
CA ASN A 76 5.21 4.29 10.98
C ASN A 76 6.27 4.22 9.86
N LEU A 77 5.86 4.43 8.62
CA LEU A 77 6.66 4.31 7.40
C LEU A 77 6.53 5.57 6.53
N PRO A 78 6.84 6.77 7.06
CA PRO A 78 6.78 8.00 6.28
C PRO A 78 7.78 7.95 5.11
N ASP A 79 7.35 8.41 3.93
CA ASP A 79 8.17 8.41 2.71
C ASP A 79 8.76 7.03 2.33
N PHE A 80 8.11 5.93 2.72
CA PHE A 80 8.66 4.60 2.43
C PHE A 80 8.81 4.32 0.93
N GLY A 81 8.01 4.98 0.08
CA GLY A 81 8.11 4.89 -1.37
C GLY A 81 9.49 5.25 -1.94
N SER A 82 10.30 6.09 -1.27
CA SER A 82 11.65 6.44 -1.73
C SER A 82 12.64 5.27 -1.62
N SER A 83 12.36 4.33 -0.70
CA SER A 83 13.20 3.17 -0.40
C SER A 83 12.74 1.89 -1.09
N VAL A 84 11.55 1.90 -1.71
CA VAL A 84 10.98 0.73 -2.40
C VAL A 84 11.60 0.60 -3.81
N GLY A 85 12.11 -0.59 -4.13
CA GLY A 85 12.61 -0.91 -5.47
C GLY A 85 11.51 -1.41 -6.42
N LEU A 86 10.62 -2.26 -5.92
CA LEU A 86 9.51 -2.84 -6.66
C LEU A 86 8.33 -3.00 -5.73
N PHE A 87 7.19 -2.45 -6.11
CA PHE A 87 5.90 -2.74 -5.47
C PHE A 87 5.12 -3.72 -6.34
N SER A 88 4.54 -4.74 -5.72
CA SER A 88 3.74 -5.76 -6.41
C SER A 88 2.46 -6.00 -5.62
N CYS A 89 1.32 -5.68 -6.21
CA CYS A 89 0.02 -6.07 -5.68
C CYS A 89 -0.49 -7.30 -6.46
N LYS A 90 -0.84 -8.36 -5.72
CA LYS A 90 -1.35 -9.61 -6.27
C LYS A 90 -2.67 -9.95 -5.59
N GLU A 91 -3.64 -10.30 -6.40
CA GLU A 91 -4.91 -10.83 -5.91
C GLU A 91 -4.72 -12.31 -5.58
N VAL A 92 -4.86 -12.66 -4.31
CA VAL A 92 -4.90 -14.05 -3.86
C VAL A 92 -6.33 -14.55 -4.03
N LEU A 93 -6.62 -15.06 -5.23
CA LEU A 93 -7.76 -15.95 -5.41
C LEU A 93 -7.30 -17.35 -4.98
N GLU A 94 -7.89 -17.87 -3.90
CA GLU A 94 -7.83 -19.31 -3.61
C GLU A 94 -8.48 -20.06 -4.77
N LEU A 95 -7.66 -20.47 -5.74
CA LEU A 95 -8.02 -21.58 -6.63
C LEU A 95 -7.55 -22.85 -5.93
N ARG A 96 -8.53 -23.57 -5.36
CA ARG A 96 -8.45 -25.03 -5.24
C ARG A 96 -8.34 -25.66 -6.62
#